data_AF-A0A1Z4R2R0-F1
#
_entry.id   AF-A0A1Z4R2R0-F1
#
_cell.length_a   1.000
_cell.length_b   1.000
_cell.length_c   1.000
_cell.angle_alpha   90.00
_cell.angle_beta   90.00
_cell.angle_gamma   90.00
#
_symmetry.space_group_name_H-M   'P 1'
#
loop_
_entity.id
_entity.type
_entity.pdbx_description
1 polymer ?
#
loop_
_entity_poly.entity_id
_entity_poly.type
_entity_poly.pdbx_seq_one_letter_code
_entity_poly.pdbx_strand_id
1 'polypeptide(L)'
;MTQTSHPRRTRILPPSPIPAAEKNHRQQQRDALAARCRPIFERLCPQLIEAHYNWHIAIDPDTEQYLLDPTLLGITQKIREVYGNTNELKLTIFRLNDTGNCGRLWV
;
A
#
# COMPACT_ATOMS: atom_id res chain seq x y z
N MET A 1 -41.49 -17.57 -33.15
CA MET A 1 -41.79 -16.92 -31.85
C MET A 1 -42.00 -18.07 -30.87
N THR A 2 -41.25 -18.27 -29.79
CA THR A 2 -40.65 -17.33 -28.82
C THR A 2 -39.40 -17.96 -28.20
N GLN A 3 -38.39 -17.11 -27.95
CA GLN A 3 -37.19 -17.42 -27.16
C GLN A 3 -37.57 -17.69 -25.70
N THR A 4 -36.97 -18.72 -25.10
CA THR A 4 -36.78 -18.79 -23.64
C THR A 4 -35.28 -18.91 -23.35
N SER A 5 -34.59 -17.77 -23.48
CA SER A 5 -33.24 -17.60 -22.94
C SER A 5 -33.33 -17.73 -21.43
N HIS A 6 -32.79 -18.83 -20.88
CA HIS A 6 -32.67 -19.03 -19.44
C HIS A 6 -31.48 -18.20 -18.94
N PRO A 7 -31.67 -17.20 -18.06
CA PRO A 7 -30.55 -16.48 -17.49
C PRO A 7 -29.76 -17.44 -16.60
N ARG A 8 -28.60 -17.90 -17.08
CA ARG A 8 -27.57 -18.53 -16.25
C ARG A 8 -27.07 -17.48 -15.27
N ARG A 9 -27.77 -17.34 -14.13
CA ARG A 9 -27.32 -16.62 -12.94
C ARG A 9 -26.00 -17.24 -12.49
N THR A 10 -24.87 -16.67 -12.91
CA THR A 10 -23.61 -16.88 -12.23
C THR A 10 -23.79 -16.33 -10.82
N ARG A 11 -23.72 -17.20 -9.82
CA ARG A 11 -23.74 -16.82 -8.41
C ARG A 11 -22.47 -16.00 -8.14
N ILE A 12 -22.55 -14.68 -8.30
CA ILE A 12 -21.56 -13.75 -7.77
C ILE A 12 -21.66 -13.93 -6.25
N LEU A 13 -20.68 -14.58 -5.65
CA LEU A 13 -20.60 -14.77 -4.22
C LEU A 13 -20.72 -13.36 -3.58
N PRO A 14 -21.68 -13.11 -2.67
CA PRO A 14 -21.70 -11.82 -1.98
C PRO A 14 -20.36 -11.70 -1.24
N PRO A 15 -19.65 -10.55 -1.34
CA PRO A 15 -18.43 -10.36 -0.57
C PRO A 15 -18.78 -10.61 0.90
N SER A 16 -18.14 -11.62 1.50
CA SER A 16 -18.35 -11.90 2.92
C SER A 16 -18.00 -10.62 3.67
N PRO A 17 -18.94 -10.01 4.41
CA PRO A 17 -18.68 -8.75 5.09
C PRO A 17 -17.58 -9.01 6.12
N ILE A 18 -16.38 -8.46 5.87
CA ILE A 18 -15.28 -8.53 6.83
C ILE A 18 -15.81 -7.89 8.13
N PRO A 19 -15.80 -8.61 9.27
CA PRO A 19 -16.27 -8.09 10.54
C PRO A 19 -15.60 -6.75 10.87
N ALA A 20 -16.36 -5.78 11.38
CA ALA A 20 -15.82 -4.45 11.70
C ALA A 20 -14.61 -4.51 12.64
N ALA A 21 -14.58 -5.48 13.57
CA ALA A 21 -13.46 -5.71 14.47
C ALA A 21 -12.16 -6.08 13.74
N GLU A 22 -12.24 -6.94 12.73
CA GLU A 22 -11.09 -7.37 11.92
C GLU A 22 -10.57 -6.22 11.04
N LYS A 23 -11.47 -5.36 10.53
CA LYS A 23 -11.08 -4.13 9.81
C LYS A 23 -10.34 -3.16 10.73
N ASN A 24 -10.84 -2.96 11.95
CA ASN A 24 -10.23 -2.06 12.92
C ASN A 24 -8.83 -2.52 13.34
N HIS A 25 -8.64 -3.82 13.57
CA HIS A 25 -7.32 -4.35 13.91
C HIS A 25 -6.32 -4.14 12.77
N ARG A 26 -6.71 -4.44 11.51
CA ARG A 26 -5.85 -4.20 10.34
C ARG A 26 -5.51 -2.73 10.16
N GLN A 27 -6.48 -1.83 10.39
CA GLN A 27 -6.24 -0.39 10.31
C GLN A 27 -5.26 0.06 11.40
N GLN A 28 -5.44 -0.38 12.65
CA GLN A 28 -4.53 -0.07 13.75
C GLN A 28 -3.10 -0.55 13.49
N GLN A 29 -2.91 -1.75 12.93
CA GLN A 29 -1.58 -2.25 12.56
C GLN A 29 -0.93 -1.38 11.47
N ARG A 30 -1.69 -0.98 10.46
CA ARG A 30 -1.22 -0.09 9.39
C ARG A 30 -0.86 1.30 9.93
N ASP A 31 -1.68 1.85 10.82
CA ASP A 31 -1.45 3.16 11.43
C ASP A 31 -0.24 3.13 12.35
N ALA A 32 -0.07 2.07 13.14
CA ALA A 32 1.13 1.86 13.97
C ALA A 32 2.40 1.74 13.12
N LEU A 33 2.33 1.03 11.99
CA LEU A 33 3.44 0.93 11.04
C LEU A 33 3.76 2.30 10.43
N ALA A 34 2.74 3.01 9.93
CA ALA A 34 2.89 4.33 9.33
C ALA A 34 3.46 5.34 10.33
N ALA A 35 3.03 5.30 11.59
CA ALA A 35 3.55 6.16 12.65
C ALA A 35 5.04 5.93 12.93
N ARG A 36 5.53 4.68 12.81
CA ARG A 36 6.96 4.35 12.94
C ARG A 36 7.76 4.81 11.72
N CYS A 37 7.23 4.65 10.51
CA CYS A 37 7.93 5.07 9.30
C CYS A 37 7.92 6.60 9.07
N ARG A 38 6.91 7.31 9.59
CA ARG A 38 6.73 8.77 9.42
C ARG A 38 7.97 9.60 9.82
N PRO A 39 8.56 9.45 11.01
CA PRO A 39 9.73 10.24 11.39
C PRO A 39 10.96 9.97 10.51
N ILE A 40 11.10 8.74 9.98
CA ILE A 40 12.17 8.40 9.03
C ILE A 40 11.92 9.10 7.69
N PHE A 41 10.68 9.05 7.20
CA PHE A 41 10.27 9.77 6.00
C PHE A 41 10.55 11.27 6.11
N GLU A 42 10.20 11.91 7.23
CA GLU A 42 10.38 13.36 7.42
C GLU A 42 11.86 13.77 7.38
N ARG A 43 12.78 12.90 7.80
CA ARG A 43 14.23 13.14 7.68
C ARG A 43 14.75 12.98 6.25
N LEU A 44 14.21 12.01 5.51
CA LEU A 44 14.63 11.68 4.15
C LEU A 44 13.99 12.58 3.08
N CYS A 45 12.76 13.03 3.32
CA CYS A 45 11.97 13.80 2.37
C CYS A 45 12.68 15.06 1.85
N PRO A 46 13.21 15.97 2.69
CA PRO A 46 13.87 17.19 2.17
C PRO A 46 15.13 16.89 1.35
N GLN A 47 15.82 15.79 1.62
CA GLN A 47 17.04 15.41 0.90
C GLN A 47 16.73 14.76 -0.46
N LEU A 48 15.64 13.98 -0.53
CA LEU A 48 15.28 13.22 -1.72
C LEU A 48 14.29 13.94 -2.63
N ILE A 49 13.50 14.89 -2.11
CA ILE A 49 12.48 15.61 -2.89
C ILE A 49 13.11 16.47 -3.99
N GLU A 50 14.31 17.01 -3.77
CA GLU A 50 15.03 17.81 -4.76
C GLU A 50 15.41 16.99 -6.01
N ALA A 51 15.78 15.72 -5.83
CA ALA A 51 16.22 14.84 -6.92
C ALA A 51 15.09 13.94 -7.47
N HIS A 52 14.08 13.62 -6.65
CA HIS A 52 13.09 12.58 -6.92
C HIS A 52 11.66 13.03 -6.61
N TYR A 53 11.32 14.27 -6.99
CA TYR A 53 9.97 14.79 -6.82
C TYR A 53 8.91 13.87 -7.44
N ASN A 54 7.82 13.63 -6.71
CA ASN A 54 6.71 12.73 -7.07
C ASN A 54 7.04 11.23 -7.16
N TRP A 55 8.23 10.80 -6.75
CA TRP A 55 8.55 9.38 -6.69
C TRP A 55 7.91 8.71 -5.48
N HIS A 56 7.83 7.38 -5.53
CA HIS A 56 7.40 6.54 -4.42
C HIS A 56 8.63 6.10 -3.63
N ILE A 57 8.54 6.20 -2.31
CA ILE A 57 9.55 5.71 -1.38
C ILE A 57 8.93 4.67 -0.46
N ALA A 58 9.56 3.51 -0.32
CA ALA A 58 9.14 2.48 0.61
C ALA A 58 10.17 2.42 1.73
N ILE A 59 9.71 2.58 2.97
CA ILE A 59 10.58 2.68 4.14
C ILE A 59 10.31 1.51 5.07
N ASP A 60 11.39 0.88 5.51
CA ASP A 60 11.40 -0.14 6.55
C ASP A 60 11.62 0.53 7.92
N PRO A 61 10.67 0.43 8.86
CA PRO A 61 10.84 1.02 10.18
C PRO A 61 11.86 0.28 11.05
N ASP A 62 12.18 -0.98 10.75
CA ASP A 62 13.06 -1.80 11.59
C ASP A 62 14.53 -1.70 11.12
N THR A 63 14.77 -1.57 9.81
CA THR A 63 16.13 -1.47 9.23
C THR A 63 16.52 -0.06 8.78
N GLU A 64 15.58 0.89 8.79
CA GLU A 64 15.72 2.24 8.23
C GLU A 64 16.14 2.28 6.75
N GLN A 65 16.07 1.15 6.05
CA GLN A 65 16.34 1.07 4.62
C GLN A 65 15.16 1.64 3.82
N TYR A 66 15.48 2.22 2.67
CA TYR A 66 14.48 2.76 1.77
C TYR A 66 14.70 2.37 0.32
N LEU A 67 13.60 2.15 -0.40
CA LEU A 67 13.57 1.89 -1.82
C LEU A 67 12.92 3.08 -2.52
N LEU A 68 13.36 3.39 -3.74
CA LEU A 68 12.82 4.47 -4.57
C LEU A 68 12.38 3.96 -5.93
N ASP A 69 11.22 4.42 -6.38
CA ASP A 69 10.76 4.20 -7.75
C ASP A 69 9.79 5.31 -8.19
N PRO A 70 9.84 5.78 -9.45
CA PRO A 70 8.86 6.72 -9.95
C PRO A 70 7.44 6.14 -9.96
N THR A 71 7.28 4.81 -10.08
CA THR A 71 5.98 4.15 -10.21
C THR A 71 5.63 3.28 -9.01
N LEU A 72 4.34 3.23 -8.67
CA LEU A 72 3.85 2.36 -7.60
C LEU A 72 4.10 0.87 -7.90
N LEU A 73 3.98 0.48 -9.18
CA LEU A 73 4.22 -0.89 -9.61
C LEU A 73 5.69 -1.28 -9.46
N GLY A 74 6.61 -0.41 -9.91
CA GLY A 74 8.04 -0.64 -9.80
C GLY A 74 8.50 -0.77 -8.35
N ILE A 75 8.01 0.10 -7.46
CA ILE A 75 8.36 -0.04 -6.04
C ILE A 75 7.78 -1.30 -5.41
N THR A 76 6.55 -1.67 -5.76
CA THR A 76 5.93 -2.92 -5.27
C THR A 76 6.72 -4.14 -5.72
N GLN A 77 7.24 -4.11 -6.95
CA GLN A 77 8.08 -5.17 -7.48
C GLN A 77 9.43 -5.24 -6.75
N LYS A 78 10.11 -4.11 -6.54
CA LYS A 78 11.36 -4.07 -5.76
C LYS A 78 11.17 -4.57 -4.33
N ILE A 79 10.06 -4.20 -3.69
CA ILE A 79 9.71 -4.71 -2.35
C ILE A 79 9.59 -6.22 -2.38
N ARG A 80 8.87 -6.78 -3.36
CA ARG A 80 8.71 -8.24 -3.51
C ARG A 80 10.02 -8.95 -3.78
N GLU A 81 10.94 -8.32 -4.52
CA GLU A 81 12.27 -8.87 -4.81
C GLU A 81 13.17 -8.87 -3.56
N VAL A 82 13.17 -7.79 -2.78
CA VAL A 82 14.04 -7.65 -1.59
C VAL A 82 13.49 -8.41 -0.38
N TYR A 83 12.18 -8.31 -0.13
CA TYR A 83 11.55 -8.83 1.09
C TYR A 83 10.74 -10.11 0.85
N GLY A 84 10.63 -10.55 -0.40
CA GLY A 84 9.85 -11.73 -0.76
C GLY A 84 8.33 -11.48 -0.76
N ASN A 85 7.57 -12.53 -1.08
CA ASN A 85 6.11 -12.49 -1.12
C ASN A 85 5.49 -12.69 0.28
N THR A 86 6.07 -12.05 1.29
CA THR A 86 5.56 -12.16 2.66
C THR A 86 4.32 -11.29 2.76
N ASN A 87 3.20 -11.88 3.16
CA ASN A 87 1.92 -11.19 3.35
C ASN A 87 1.92 -10.26 4.60
N GLU A 88 3.09 -10.00 5.16
CA GLU A 88 3.33 -9.14 6.30
C GLU A 88 3.63 -7.73 5.79
N LEU A 89 2.80 -6.76 6.19
CA LEU A 89 3.03 -5.33 5.94
C LEU A 89 4.24 -4.87 6.77
N LYS A 90 5.45 -5.08 6.25
CA LYS A 90 6.70 -4.62 6.89
C LYS A 90 7.08 -3.19 6.51
N LEU A 91 6.56 -2.72 5.38
CA LEU A 91 6.99 -1.47 4.75
C LEU A 91 5.80 -0.54 4.55
N THR A 92 6.04 0.76 4.69
CA THR A 92 5.07 1.79 4.30
C THR A 92 5.57 2.52 3.08
N ILE A 93 4.72 2.61 2.06
CA ILE A 93 5.00 3.39 0.84
C ILE A 93 4.47 4.82 1.06
N PHE A 94 5.35 5.80 0.91
CA PHE A 94 5.05 7.22 0.88
C PHE A 94 5.33 7.80 -0.49
N ARG A 95 4.75 8.97 -0.74
CA ARG A 95 5.04 9.74 -1.94
C ARG A 95 5.99 10.86 -1.56
N LEU A 96 7.08 11.00 -2.31
CA LEU A 96 8.01 12.13 -2.18
C LEU A 96 7.34 13.39 -2.76
N ASN A 97 6.52 14.02 -1.95
CA ASN A 97 5.91 15.31 -2.16
C ASN A 97 5.90 16.07 -0.83
N ASP A 98 5.50 17.34 -0.85
CA ASP A 98 5.51 18.21 0.34
C ASP A 98 4.67 17.70 1.52
N THR A 99 3.75 16.75 1.27
CA THR A 99 2.83 16.21 2.28
C THR A 99 3.15 14.78 2.73
N GLY A 100 4.00 14.06 1.98
CA GLY A 100 4.30 12.64 2.18
C GLY A 100 3.16 11.67 1.87
N ASN A 101 2.00 12.15 1.41
CA ASN A 101 0.79 11.34 1.36
C ASN A 101 0.73 10.49 0.08
N CYS A 102 0.83 9.17 0.24
CA CYS A 102 0.34 8.22 -0.75
C CYS A 102 -1.18 8.15 -0.66
N GLY A 103 -1.88 8.33 -1.79
CA GLY A 103 -3.32 8.17 -1.84
C GLY A 103 -3.74 6.85 -1.19
N ARG A 104 -4.68 6.89 -0.25
CA ARG A 104 -5.23 5.67 0.38
C ARG A 104 -5.86 4.83 -0.74
N LEU A 105 -5.18 3.75 -1.13
CA LEU A 105 -5.81 2.68 -1.89
C LEU A 105 -6.77 1.97 -0.94
N TRP A 106 -8.05 2.34 -1.04
CA TRP A 106 -9.15 1.55 -0.51
C TRP A 106 -9.27 0.32 -1.41
N VAL A 107 -8.66 -0.79 -1.00
CA VAL A 107 -8.97 -2.13 -1.52
C VAL A 107 -9.77 -2.86 -0.47
#